data_AF-G4FLZ8-F1
#
_entry.id   AF-G4FLZ8-F1
#
_cell.length_a   1.000
_cell.length_b   1.000
_cell.length_c   1.000
_cell.angle_alpha   90.00
_cell.angle_beta   90.00
_cell.angle_gamma   90.00
#
_symmetry.space_group_name_H-M   'P 1'
#
loop_
_entity.id
_entity.type
_entity.pdbx_description
1 polymer ?
#
loop_
_entity_poly.entity_id
_entity_poly.type
_entity_poly.pdbx_seq_one_letter_code
_entity_poly.pdbx_strand_id
1 'polypeptide(L)'
;MKSLTAIALLTISSLHPPQSQAMTECELLTRVMNNLGAKMSINRYVISSKDDKDLIEQASRDLSEQTKNYRNAKEQYKKAKCKSIWDK
;
A
#
# COMPACT_ATOMS: atom_id res chain seq x y z
N MET A 1 -4.44 -22.48 66.07
CA MET A 1 -4.67 -22.68 64.62
C MET A 1 -5.15 -21.36 64.01
N LYS A 2 -4.27 -20.61 63.34
CA LYS A 2 -4.65 -19.41 62.57
C LYS A 2 -4.09 -19.62 61.17
N SER A 3 -4.94 -20.00 60.24
CA SER A 3 -4.58 -20.17 58.83
C SER A 3 -4.68 -18.80 58.17
N LEU A 4 -3.54 -18.24 57.74
CA LEU A 4 -3.45 -17.02 56.95
C LEU A 4 -3.47 -17.43 55.47
N THR A 5 -4.62 -17.30 54.82
CA THR A 5 -4.73 -17.47 53.37
C THR A 5 -4.19 -16.22 52.68
N ALA A 6 -3.03 -16.36 52.04
CA ALA A 6 -2.47 -15.33 51.16
C ALA A 6 -3.31 -15.23 49.88
N ILE A 7 -3.93 -14.08 49.66
CA ILE A 7 -4.66 -13.77 48.42
C ILE A 7 -3.63 -13.27 47.41
N ALA A 8 -3.25 -14.13 46.46
CA ALA A 8 -2.43 -13.74 45.32
C ALA A 8 -3.31 -12.92 44.35
N LEU A 9 -3.12 -11.59 44.34
CA LEU A 9 -3.70 -10.69 43.35
C LEU A 9 -3.00 -10.92 41.99
N LEU A 10 -3.61 -11.72 41.13
CA LEU A 10 -3.26 -11.83 39.73
C LEU A 10 -3.64 -10.52 39.02
N THR A 11 -2.70 -9.59 38.93
CA THR A 11 -2.81 -8.42 38.05
C THR A 11 -2.72 -8.89 36.61
N ILE A 12 -3.87 -9.00 35.94
CA ILE A 12 -3.93 -9.25 34.50
C ILE A 12 -3.39 -8.00 33.82
N SER A 13 -2.11 -8.02 33.46
CA SER A 13 -1.52 -7.02 32.57
C SER A 13 -2.23 -7.13 31.23
N SER A 14 -3.13 -6.19 30.94
CA SER A 14 -3.81 -6.09 29.66
C SER A 14 -2.76 -5.97 28.55
N LEU A 15 -2.46 -7.09 27.88
CA LEU A 15 -1.74 -7.13 26.61
C LEU A 15 -2.64 -6.44 25.57
N HIS A 16 -2.62 -5.11 25.54
CA HIS A 16 -3.14 -4.39 24.40
C HIS A 16 -2.22 -4.72 23.23
N PRO A 17 -2.71 -5.36 22.15
CA PRO A 17 -1.93 -5.47 20.93
C PRO A 17 -1.51 -4.05 20.54
N PRO A 18 -0.26 -3.84 20.10
CA PRO A 18 0.15 -2.52 19.64
C PRO A 18 -0.87 -2.06 18.61
N GLN A 19 -1.52 -0.92 18.89
CA GLN A 19 -2.49 -0.35 17.97
C GLN A 19 -1.76 -0.16 16.64
N SER A 20 -2.18 -0.91 15.61
CA SER A 20 -1.69 -0.72 14.26
C SER A 20 -1.90 0.75 13.93
N GLN A 21 -0.81 1.52 13.79
CA GLN A 21 -0.93 2.92 13.38
C GLN A 21 -1.65 2.93 12.03
N ALA A 22 -2.84 3.51 12.01
CA ALA A 22 -3.61 3.62 10.79
C ALA A 22 -2.79 4.45 9.79
N MET A 23 -2.57 3.88 8.61
CA MET A 23 -1.86 4.56 7.53
C MET A 23 -2.58 5.86 7.20
N THR A 24 -1.82 6.96 7.08
CA THR A 24 -2.39 8.23 6.65
C THR A 24 -2.85 8.16 5.20
N GLU A 25 -3.77 9.03 4.81
CA GLU A 25 -4.26 9.12 3.44
C GLU A 25 -3.11 9.34 2.43
N CYS A 26 -2.16 10.21 2.74
CA CYS A 26 -1.02 10.49 1.86
C CYS A 26 -0.06 9.30 1.73
N GLU A 27 0.18 8.53 2.81
CA GLU A 27 0.97 7.31 2.73
C GLU A 27 0.28 6.23 1.88
N LEU A 28 -1.05 6.12 2.00
CA LEU A 28 -1.85 5.21 1.19
C LEU A 28 -1.76 5.58 -0.29
N LEU A 29 -2.02 6.84 -0.63
CA LEU A 29 -1.96 7.31 -2.02
C LEU A 29 -0.55 7.19 -2.60
N THR A 30 0.49 7.45 -1.80
CA THR A 30 1.89 7.22 -2.20
C THR A 30 2.14 5.75 -2.53
N ARG A 31 1.70 4.83 -1.67
CA ARG A 31 1.87 3.39 -1.90
C ARG A 31 1.12 2.91 -3.14
N VAL A 32 -0.10 3.40 -3.36
CA VAL A 32 -0.90 3.10 -4.56
C VAL A 32 -0.18 3.58 -5.82
N MET A 33 0.29 4.84 -5.85
CA MET A 33 1.02 5.38 -6.99
C MET A 33 2.32 4.62 -7.27
N ASN A 34 3.07 4.25 -6.24
CA ASN A 34 4.28 3.43 -6.37
C ASN A 34 4.00 2.05 -6.97
N ASN A 35 2.95 1.38 -6.48
CA ASN A 35 2.57 0.07 -6.98
C ASN A 35 2.16 0.13 -8.46
N LEU A 36 1.38 1.15 -8.84
CA LEU A 36 0.99 1.39 -10.23
C LEU A 36 2.21 1.66 -11.11
N GLY A 37 3.13 2.54 -10.67
CA GLY A 37 4.36 2.84 -11.40
C GLY A 37 5.22 1.60 -11.66
N ALA A 38 5.39 0.73 -10.66
CA ALA A 38 6.12 -0.53 -10.81
C ALA A 38 5.46 -1.47 -11.82
N LYS A 39 4.13 -1.68 -11.72
CA LYS A 39 3.37 -2.52 -12.67
C LYS A 39 3.45 -1.99 -14.11
N MET A 40 3.33 -0.66 -14.27
CA MET A 40 3.48 -0.01 -15.57
C MET A 40 4.87 -0.22 -16.17
N SER A 41 5.93 -0.14 -15.34
CA SER A 41 7.31 -0.39 -15.78
C SER A 41 7.50 -1.83 -16.25
N ILE A 42 6.97 -2.81 -15.52
CA ILE A 42 7.01 -4.24 -15.91
C ILE A 42 6.28 -4.46 -17.24
N ASN A 43 5.07 -3.91 -17.40
CA ASN A 43 4.32 -4.05 -18.65
C ASN A 43 5.06 -3.44 -19.84
N ARG A 44 5.73 -2.29 -19.67
CA ARG A 44 6.58 -1.70 -20.72
C ARG A 44 7.76 -2.60 -21.09
N TYR A 45 8.37 -3.25 -20.10
CA TYR A 45 9.42 -4.24 -20.35
C TYR A 45 8.89 -5.44 -21.16
N VAL A 46 7.75 -6.00 -20.77
CA VAL A 46 7.10 -7.10 -21.52
C VAL A 46 6.81 -6.69 -22.96
N ILE A 47 6.21 -5.52 -23.18
CA ILE A 47 5.94 -4.97 -24.52
C ILE A 47 7.24 -4.86 -25.35
N SER A 48 8.35 -4.51 -24.71
CA SER A 48 9.65 -4.35 -25.39
C SER A 48 10.34 -5.68 -25.75
N SER A 49 9.97 -6.79 -25.10
CA SER A 49 10.62 -8.10 -25.29
C SER A 49 10.38 -8.72 -26.68
N LYS A 50 9.27 -8.39 -27.34
CA LYS A 50 8.89 -8.86 -28.70
C LYS A 50 8.75 -10.39 -28.85
N ASP A 51 8.73 -11.14 -27.76
CA ASP A 51 8.79 -12.60 -27.80
C ASP A 51 7.41 -13.28 -27.92
N ASP A 52 6.39 -12.73 -27.27
CA ASP A 52 5.05 -13.34 -27.19
C ASP A 52 3.95 -12.30 -27.45
N LYS A 53 3.22 -12.48 -28.56
CA LYS A 53 2.18 -11.54 -29.01
C LYS A 53 1.01 -11.44 -28.04
N ASP A 54 0.59 -12.55 -27.43
CA ASP A 54 -0.56 -12.58 -26.52
C ASP A 54 -0.19 -11.89 -25.20
N LEU A 55 1.02 -12.15 -24.70
CA LEU A 55 1.56 -11.44 -23.53
C LEU A 55 1.75 -9.94 -23.80
N ILE A 56 2.20 -9.55 -25.00
CA ILE A 56 2.32 -8.14 -25.38
C ILE A 56 0.95 -7.46 -25.44
N GLU A 57 -0.06 -8.13 -26.00
CA GLU A 57 -1.41 -7.56 -26.08
C GLU A 57 -2.01 -7.38 -24.68
N GLN A 58 -1.87 -8.39 -23.81
CA GLN A 58 -2.31 -8.31 -22.42
C GLN A 58 -1.59 -7.19 -21.66
N ALA A 59 -0.25 -7.13 -21.75
CA ALA A 59 0.54 -6.07 -21.13
C ALA A 59 0.16 -4.67 -21.63
N SER A 60 -0.21 -4.54 -22.91
CA SER A 60 -0.65 -3.28 -23.51
C SER A 60 -2.01 -2.84 -22.96
N ARG A 61 -2.97 -3.76 -22.81
CA ARG A 61 -4.27 -3.49 -22.18
C ARG A 61 -4.08 -3.06 -20.73
N ASP A 62 -3.30 -3.82 -19.96
CA ASP A 62 -3.05 -3.55 -18.55
C ASP A 62 -2.33 -2.21 -18.35
N LEU A 63 -1.34 -1.89 -19.19
CA LEU A 63 -0.64 -0.60 -19.16
C LEU A 63 -1.60 0.58 -19.40
N SER A 64 -2.56 0.43 -20.31
CA SER A 64 -3.57 1.46 -20.59
C SER A 64 -4.46 1.73 -19.38
N GLU A 65 -4.97 0.68 -18.74
CA GLU A 65 -5.78 0.79 -17.53
C GLU A 65 -4.98 1.37 -16.35
N GLN A 66 -3.78 0.85 -16.10
CA GLN A 66 -2.91 1.33 -15.03
C GLN A 66 -2.53 2.80 -15.22
N THR A 67 -2.35 3.27 -16.46
CA THR A 67 -2.09 4.69 -16.75
C THR A 67 -3.29 5.57 -16.34
N LYS A 68 -4.52 5.13 -16.61
CA LYS A 68 -5.74 5.84 -16.17
C LYS A 68 -5.82 5.86 -14.65
N ASN A 69 -5.59 4.71 -14.00
CA ASN A 69 -5.61 4.58 -12.55
C ASN A 69 -4.54 5.45 -11.88
N TYR A 70 -3.34 5.52 -12.45
CA TYR A 70 -2.27 6.39 -11.94
C TYR A 70 -2.64 7.87 -12.03
N ARG A 71 -3.24 8.31 -13.14
CA ARG A 71 -3.74 9.68 -13.30
C ARG A 71 -4.79 9.99 -12.25
N ASN A 72 -5.76 9.10 -12.05
CA ASN A 72 -6.81 9.28 -11.05
C ASN A 72 -6.24 9.36 -9.63
N ALA A 73 -5.30 8.46 -9.26
CA ALA A 73 -4.62 8.48 -7.98
C ALA A 73 -3.82 9.77 -7.77
N LYS A 74 -3.11 10.25 -8.80
CA LYS A 74 -2.38 11.53 -8.78
C LYS A 74 -3.32 12.72 -8.56
N GLU A 75 -4.51 12.70 -9.14
CA GLU A 75 -5.50 13.76 -8.88
C GLU A 75 -6.03 13.72 -7.44
N GLN A 76 -6.26 12.53 -6.86
CA GLN A 76 -6.60 12.44 -5.44
C GLN A 76 -5.46 12.91 -4.53
N TYR A 77 -4.21 12.57 -4.87
CA TYR A 77 -3.01 13.03 -4.17
C TYR A 77 -2.94 14.56 -4.09
N LYS A 78 -3.23 15.24 -5.20
CA LYS A 78 -3.30 16.70 -5.25
C LYS A 78 -4.45 17.26 -4.41
N LYS A 79 -5.65 16.67 -4.49
CA LYS A 79 -6.83 17.09 -3.72
C LYS A 79 -6.61 16.97 -2.22
N ALA A 80 -5.96 15.90 -1.78
CA ALA A 80 -5.56 15.67 -0.40
C ALA A 80 -4.42 16.59 0.09
N LYS A 81 -3.88 17.48 -0.78
CA LYS A 81 -2.77 18.39 -0.48
C LYS A 81 -1.53 17.66 0.05
N CYS A 82 -1.30 16.44 -0.39
CA CYS A 82 -0.12 15.68 -0.02
C CYS A 82 1.14 16.38 -0.53
N LYS A 83 2.20 16.47 0.30
CA LYS A 83 3.48 17.09 -0.10
C LYS A 83 4.02 16.35 -1.30
N SER A 84 4.31 17.05 -2.40
CA SER A 84 4.88 16.38 -3.57
C SER A 84 6.25 15.80 -3.23
N ILE A 85 6.37 14.48 -3.39
CA ILE A 85 7.65 13.75 -3.31
C ILE A 85 8.23 13.45 -4.70
N TRP A 86 7.47 13.73 -5.76
CA TRP A 86 7.78 13.38 -7.15
C TRP A 86 8.21 14.56 -8.03
N ASP A 87 7.98 15.80 -7.57
CA ASP A 87 8.35 17.03 -8.30
C ASP A 87 9.73 17.57 -7.86
N LYS A 88 10.62 16.69 -7.39
CA LYS A 88 12.02 17.03 -7.06
C LYS A 88 12.92 16.92 -8.29
#